data_AF-A0A938F6U3-F1
#
_entry.id   AF-A0A938F6U3-F1
#
_cell.length_a   1.000
_cell.length_b   1.000
_cell.length_c   1.000
_cell.angle_alpha   90.00
_cell.angle_beta   90.00
_cell.angle_gamma   90.00
#
_symmetry.space_group_name_H-M   'P 1'
#
loop_
_entity.id
_entity.type
_entity.pdbx_description
1 polymer ?
#
loop_
_entity_poly.entity_id
_entity_poly.type
_entity_poly.pdbx_seq_one_letter_code
_entity_poly.pdbx_strand_id
1 'polypeptide(L)'
;MMKSSRSFALILLAFTFIFIPVSAKALDIPLLTWERGKEQNLVLGGNVENQWKIELINEANEKVLDFRESDISANGFKVYSTSIPNDFPIGAYAVRATGIGIPGSIVAGVTIVGLSYFEVTQIPFELLLVFLAYVFVTASFAVMRIRKYGLVRVPEFDDLDLDIIPPRLATLHRLREKATGNLEPSLFQLLLRREGGWIRLRSHFLWSAFPILSLLIGGALGIQILREGGLGKASWLWLLLGAMIALIDLYSAIIAFTGLVFSHLIFGDVVSLREVMVLLALGLGWFGSYALASIMDLLHEKRDSSDDLSERSRESENWQGRVLASLIAGMVFHATQILVLSLVVAVAEPRATSWLLSAAFAAATLLRLQLRSSLESSTARSSLTMDSKTVGRVIAGKTTGFLALFFVGTIYIWVRDWISALALGIALVAPYALLLVRFTGPKLSWLRKVPRSALVEALIVTAFAYGIFTALQDMPFEVLERSRLFLIIGVIPVLVHSLYCALWDVVDRDRSLDEFATEEGSRL
;
A
#
# COMPACT_ATOMS: atom_id res chain seq x y z
N MET A 1 -17.39 8.81 78.83
CA MET A 1 -16.51 7.72 78.36
C MET A 1 -16.55 7.68 76.83
N MET A 2 -15.46 7.33 76.15
CA MET A 2 -15.20 7.45 74.69
C MET A 2 -14.65 8.81 74.22
N LYS A 3 -13.43 9.18 74.62
CA LYS A 3 -12.65 10.25 73.98
C LYS A 3 -11.18 9.93 73.71
N SER A 4 -10.71 8.69 73.96
CA SER A 4 -9.29 8.33 73.84
C SER A 4 -8.92 7.40 72.67
N SER A 5 -9.86 6.86 71.89
CA SER A 5 -9.52 5.90 70.82
C SER A 5 -8.97 6.53 69.53
N ARG A 6 -9.25 7.82 69.28
CA ARG A 6 -8.80 8.51 68.05
C ARG A 6 -7.31 8.90 68.10
N SER A 7 -6.79 9.23 69.29
CA SER A 7 -5.38 9.58 69.47
C SER A 7 -4.46 8.36 69.43
N PHE A 8 -4.93 7.19 69.89
CA PHE A 8 -4.16 5.95 69.86
C PHE A 8 -4.07 5.37 68.43
N ALA A 9 -5.13 5.49 67.63
CA ALA A 9 -5.12 5.08 66.22
C ALA A 9 -4.17 5.96 65.36
N LEU A 10 -4.10 7.26 65.63
CA LEU A 10 -3.19 8.17 64.93
C LEU A 10 -1.71 7.94 65.27
N ILE A 11 -1.41 7.58 66.53
CA ILE A 11 -0.05 7.24 66.95
C ILE A 11 0.36 5.87 66.40
N LEU A 12 -0.55 4.89 66.36
CA LEU A 12 -0.28 3.58 65.76
C LEU A 12 -0.06 3.67 64.24
N LEU A 13 -0.80 4.55 63.55
CA LEU A 13 -0.66 4.80 62.12
C LEU A 13 0.57 5.65 61.77
N ALA A 14 1.01 6.53 62.69
CA ALA A 14 2.30 7.22 62.56
C ALA A 14 3.50 6.27 62.83
N PHE A 15 3.35 5.30 63.73
CA PHE A 15 4.41 4.32 64.03
C PHE A 15 4.59 3.28 62.90
N THR A 16 3.52 2.93 62.18
CA THR A 16 3.62 2.06 61.00
C THR A 16 4.25 2.74 59.78
N PHE A 17 4.29 4.08 59.73
CA PHE A 17 4.98 4.81 58.66
C PHE A 17 6.48 5.05 58.92
N ILE A 18 6.92 5.02 60.19
CA ILE A 18 8.33 5.31 60.56
C ILE A 18 9.21 4.04 60.56
N PHE A 19 8.59 2.85 60.65
CA PHE A 19 9.30 1.55 60.68
C PHE A 19 9.02 0.65 59.47
N ILE A 20 8.70 1.20 58.30
CA ILE A 20 8.90 0.44 57.06
C ILE A 20 10.40 0.53 56.77
N PRO A 21 11.19 -0.56 56.91
CA PRO A 21 12.49 -0.57 56.28
C PRO A 21 12.23 -0.43 54.78
N VAL A 22 12.56 0.74 54.22
CA VAL A 22 12.81 0.87 52.79
C VAL A 22 14.12 0.14 52.54
N SER A 23 14.04 -1.18 52.58
CA SER A 23 15.03 -2.04 51.98
C SER A 23 14.95 -1.75 50.50
N ALA A 24 15.85 -0.88 50.02
CA ALA A 24 16.27 -0.91 48.62
C ALA A 24 16.82 -2.33 48.38
N LYS A 25 15.92 -3.23 48.01
CA LYS A 25 16.28 -4.58 47.55
C LYS A 25 17.11 -4.40 46.28
N ALA A 26 18.06 -5.32 46.11
CA ALA A 26 18.91 -5.43 44.93
C ALA A 26 18.16 -5.07 43.65
N LEU A 27 18.81 -4.34 42.73
CA LEU A 27 18.29 -4.09 41.38
C LEU A 27 17.77 -5.41 40.81
N ASP A 28 16.45 -5.60 40.78
CA ASP A 28 15.84 -6.67 40.00
C ASP A 28 16.07 -6.30 38.55
N ILE A 29 17.09 -6.88 37.94
CA ILE A 29 17.39 -6.71 36.52
C ILE A 29 16.16 -7.22 35.76
N PRO A 30 15.46 -6.37 34.99
CA PRO A 30 14.24 -6.77 34.31
C PRO A 30 14.56 -7.86 33.28
N LEU A 31 13.69 -8.87 33.22
CA LEU A 31 13.71 -9.89 32.18
C LEU A 31 12.71 -9.51 31.09
N LEU A 32 13.20 -9.29 29.88
CA LEU A 32 12.40 -8.90 28.72
C LEU A 32 12.28 -10.07 27.74
N THR A 33 11.16 -10.15 27.02
CA THR A 33 11.00 -11.10 25.92
C THR A 33 10.92 -10.31 24.62
N TRP A 34 11.86 -10.56 23.71
CA TRP A 34 11.92 -9.89 22.42
C TRP A 34 11.72 -10.87 21.28
N GLU A 35 11.08 -10.40 20.22
CA GLU A 35 10.83 -11.21 19.03
C GLU A 35 11.78 -10.79 17.90
N ARG A 36 12.24 -11.77 17.13
CA ARG A 36 12.97 -11.54 15.88
C ARG A 36 12.13 -10.77 14.87
N GLY A 37 12.79 -10.05 13.97
CA GLY A 37 12.14 -9.31 12.88
C GLY A 37 11.48 -8.00 13.29
N LYS A 38 11.52 -7.65 14.58
CA LYS A 38 10.94 -6.42 15.12
C LYS A 38 12.02 -5.48 15.62
N GLU A 39 11.68 -4.20 15.61
CA GLU A 39 12.46 -3.18 16.30
C GLU A 39 12.08 -3.15 17.79
N GLN A 40 13.09 -3.27 18.64
CA GLN A 40 12.95 -3.26 20.09
C GLN A 40 13.52 -1.96 20.64
N ASN A 41 12.88 -1.41 21.67
CA ASN A 41 13.30 -0.17 22.31
C ASN A 41 13.67 -0.40 23.77
N LEU A 42 14.60 0.43 24.23
CA LEU A 42 14.93 0.63 25.62
C LEU A 42 14.90 2.11 25.92
N VAL A 43 14.17 2.48 26.96
CA VAL A 43 14.17 3.85 27.47
C VAL A 43 15.05 3.87 28.70
N LEU A 44 16.12 4.65 28.65
CA LEU A 44 16.98 4.87 29.80
C LEU A 44 16.74 6.29 30.31
N GLY A 45 16.15 6.38 31.50
CA GLY A 45 16.05 7.62 32.25
C GLY A 45 17.31 7.84 33.09
N GLY A 46 17.80 9.08 33.18
CA GLY A 46 18.97 9.44 34.00
C GLY A 46 19.92 10.41 33.31
N ASN A 47 21.11 10.60 33.88
CA ASN A 47 22.08 11.59 33.40
C ASN A 47 22.54 11.28 31.95
N VAL A 48 22.00 12.04 30.99
CA VAL A 48 22.22 11.89 29.55
C VAL A 48 23.62 12.35 29.13
N GLU A 49 24.33 13.06 30.02
CA GLU A 49 25.70 13.57 29.82
C GLU A 49 26.73 12.46 29.60
N ASN A 50 26.46 11.24 30.10
CA ASN A 50 27.44 10.14 30.09
C ASN A 50 27.58 9.42 28.73
N GLN A 51 26.83 9.84 27.70
CA GLN A 51 26.81 9.24 26.35
C GLN A 51 26.77 7.71 26.38
N TRP A 52 25.68 7.17 26.93
CA TRP A 52 25.54 5.73 27.09
C TRP A 52 25.57 5.01 25.75
N LYS A 53 26.46 4.03 25.62
CA LYS A 53 26.47 3.06 24.54
C LYS A 53 25.82 1.77 25.02
N ILE A 54 24.73 1.39 24.36
CA ILE A 54 23.92 0.23 24.69
C ILE A 54 24.19 -0.87 23.67
N GLU A 55 24.50 -2.06 24.16
CA GLU A 55 24.87 -3.22 23.34
C GLU A 55 24.14 -4.47 23.82
N LEU A 56 23.72 -5.33 22.90
CA LEU A 56 23.22 -6.67 23.22
C LEU A 56 24.39 -7.66 23.24
N ILE A 57 24.49 -8.43 24.31
CA ILE A 57 25.57 -9.40 24.54
C ILE A 57 25.01 -10.82 24.70
N ASN A 58 25.75 -11.82 24.21
CA ASN A 58 25.42 -13.23 24.41
C ASN A 58 25.90 -13.77 25.77
N GLU A 59 25.63 -15.05 26.05
CA GLU A 59 26.10 -15.74 27.27
C GLU A 59 27.63 -15.76 27.41
N ALA A 60 28.36 -15.73 26.29
CA ALA A 60 29.83 -15.60 26.26
C ALA A 60 30.32 -14.16 26.48
N ASN A 61 29.41 -13.22 26.78
CA ASN A 61 29.68 -11.81 27.04
C ASN A 61 30.22 -11.04 25.81
N GLU A 62 30.07 -11.62 24.62
CA GLU A 62 30.44 -11.06 23.33
C GLU A 62 29.31 -10.17 22.82
N LYS A 63 29.69 -9.06 22.21
CA LYS A 63 28.77 -8.13 21.58
C LYS A 63 28.18 -8.74 20.31
N VAL A 64 26.86 -8.70 20.20
CA VAL A 64 26.12 -9.24 19.04
C VAL A 64 25.35 -8.18 18.28
N LEU A 65 24.77 -7.17 18.96
CA LEU A 65 24.05 -6.07 18.32
C LEU A 65 24.31 -4.73 19.01
N ASP A 66 24.31 -3.67 18.21
CA ASP A 66 24.34 -2.28 18.66
C ASP A 66 22.94 -1.67 18.69
N PHE A 67 22.74 -0.74 19.63
CA PHE A 67 21.55 0.10 19.65
C PHE A 67 21.86 1.45 19.02
N ARG A 68 20.89 1.97 18.27
CA ARG A 68 20.89 3.33 17.77
C ARG A 68 20.25 4.25 18.79
N GLU A 69 20.88 5.39 19.05
CA GLU A 69 20.32 6.43 19.93
C GLU A 69 19.41 7.39 19.16
N SER A 70 18.38 7.87 19.84
CA SER A 70 17.53 9.00 19.40
C SER A 70 18.03 10.33 19.97
N ASP A 71 17.41 11.41 19.50
CA ASP A 71 17.56 12.75 20.08
C ASP A 71 17.14 12.78 21.56
N ILE A 72 17.47 13.86 22.27
CA ILE A 72 17.09 14.01 23.68
C ILE A 72 15.63 14.50 23.76
N SER A 73 14.80 13.76 24.49
CA SER A 73 13.42 14.16 24.79
C SER A 73 13.37 15.44 25.63
N ALA A 74 12.27 16.19 25.52
CA ALA A 74 12.01 17.36 26.38
C ALA A 74 12.06 17.02 27.89
N ASN A 75 11.79 15.77 28.25
CA ASN A 75 11.86 15.27 29.62
C ASN A 75 13.25 14.73 30.00
N GLY A 76 14.27 14.92 29.17
CA GLY A 76 15.66 14.55 29.47
C GLY A 76 15.96 13.05 29.40
N PHE A 77 15.29 12.29 28.54
CA PHE A 77 15.59 10.88 28.29
C PHE A 77 15.94 10.62 26.82
N LYS A 78 16.62 9.49 26.56
CA LYS A 78 16.89 8.97 25.21
C LYS A 78 16.24 7.60 25.05
N VAL A 79 15.73 7.34 23.84
CA VAL A 79 15.28 6.02 23.41
C VAL A 79 16.41 5.36 22.61
N TYR A 80 16.77 4.14 22.99
CA TYR A 80 17.73 3.31 22.27
C TYR A 80 16.96 2.22 21.54
N SER A 81 17.15 2.09 20.23
CA SER A 81 16.45 1.09 19.43
C SER A 81 17.39 0.15 18.69
N THR A 82 16.98 -1.09 18.50
CA THR A 82 17.71 -2.06 17.69
C THR A 82 16.73 -2.96 16.92
N SER A 83 17.06 -3.27 15.67
CA SER A 83 16.26 -4.19 14.85
C SER A 83 16.85 -5.57 14.94
N ILE A 84 16.09 -6.54 15.46
CA ILE A 84 16.55 -7.93 15.57
C ILE A 84 16.35 -8.62 14.22
N PRO A 85 17.40 -9.14 13.56
CA PRO A 85 17.25 -9.87 12.29
C PRO A 85 16.34 -11.11 12.41
N ASN A 86 15.70 -11.50 11.30
CA ASN A 86 14.79 -12.65 11.25
C ASN A 86 15.49 -13.99 11.57
N ASP A 87 16.77 -14.10 11.24
CA ASP A 87 17.63 -15.26 11.42
C ASP A 87 18.45 -15.23 12.73
N PHE A 88 18.27 -14.19 13.56
CA PHE A 88 19.07 -13.98 14.77
C PHE A 88 18.90 -15.09 15.81
N PRO A 89 19.95 -15.73 16.37
CA PRO A 89 19.78 -16.93 17.21
C PRO A 89 18.85 -16.73 18.42
N ILE A 90 17.98 -17.72 18.68
CA ILE A 90 17.03 -17.72 19.82
C ILE A 90 17.82 -18.10 21.06
N GLY A 91 17.50 -17.48 22.20
CA GLY A 91 18.15 -17.78 23.45
C GLY A 91 18.16 -16.61 24.42
N ALA A 92 18.94 -16.76 25.49
CA ALA A 92 19.15 -15.74 26.49
C ALA A 92 20.29 -14.80 26.09
N TYR A 93 20.06 -13.52 26.29
CA TYR A 93 20.97 -12.41 26.04
C TYR A 93 20.88 -11.43 27.20
N ALA A 94 21.81 -10.49 27.26
CA ALA A 94 21.76 -9.39 28.20
C ALA A 94 22.02 -8.06 27.49
N VAL A 95 21.45 -6.99 28.04
CA VAL A 95 21.72 -5.63 27.58
C VAL A 95 22.78 -5.04 28.47
N ARG A 96 23.89 -4.60 27.88
CA ARG A 96 24.97 -3.91 28.57
C ARG A 96 24.90 -2.43 28.24
N ALA A 97 24.92 -1.59 29.27
CA ALA A 97 25.10 -0.16 29.16
C ALA A 97 26.53 0.20 29.55
N THR A 98 27.24 0.93 28.69
CA THR A 98 28.59 1.46 28.93
C THR A 98 28.56 2.98 28.81
N GLY A 99 29.22 3.70 29.71
CA GLY A 99 29.27 5.17 29.68
C GLY A 99 30.71 5.67 29.70
N ILE A 100 30.93 6.94 29.38
CA ILE A 100 32.27 7.55 29.44
C ILE A 100 32.79 7.47 30.88
N GLY A 101 33.87 6.70 31.10
CA GLY A 101 34.48 6.52 32.41
C GLY A 101 33.70 5.62 33.38
N ILE A 102 32.63 4.95 32.93
CA ILE A 102 31.80 4.06 33.76
C ILE A 102 31.92 2.62 33.22
N PRO A 103 32.32 1.64 34.05
CA PRO A 103 32.39 0.24 33.62
C PRO A 103 31.01 -0.28 33.23
N GLY A 104 30.97 -1.14 32.21
CA GLY A 104 29.72 -1.64 31.66
C GLY A 104 28.89 -2.42 32.68
N SER A 105 27.62 -2.04 32.84
CA SER A 105 26.67 -2.72 33.72
C SER A 105 25.57 -3.40 32.91
N ILE A 106 25.11 -4.57 33.36
CA ILE A 106 23.95 -5.24 32.79
C ILE A 106 22.68 -4.53 33.28
N VAL A 107 21.87 -4.03 32.34
CA VAL A 107 20.66 -3.26 32.65
C VAL A 107 19.37 -4.05 32.43
N ALA A 108 19.41 -5.12 31.63
CA ALA A 108 18.28 -6.02 31.40
C ALA A 108 18.77 -7.41 30.97
N GLY A 109 18.04 -8.46 31.34
CA GLY A 109 18.11 -9.77 30.70
C GLY A 109 17.08 -9.84 29.58
N VAL A 110 17.42 -10.47 28.46
CA VAL A 110 16.55 -10.54 27.27
C VAL A 110 16.49 -11.97 26.79
N THR A 111 15.27 -12.51 26.65
CA THR A 111 15.04 -13.77 25.95
C THR A 111 14.55 -13.46 24.54
N ILE A 112 15.32 -13.84 23.52
CA ILE A 112 14.91 -13.69 22.12
C ILE A 112 14.17 -14.93 21.68
N VAL A 113 12.92 -14.75 21.24
CA VAL A 113 12.02 -15.79 20.74
C VAL A 113 11.72 -15.58 19.25
N GLY A 114 11.20 -16.63 18.61
CA GLY A 114 10.68 -16.52 17.23
C GLY A 114 9.56 -15.50 17.12
N LEU A 115 9.36 -14.94 15.92
CA LEU A 115 8.29 -13.99 15.66
C LEU A 115 6.93 -14.70 15.76
N SER A 116 6.06 -14.26 16.67
CA SER A 116 4.72 -14.85 16.82
C SER A 116 3.67 -14.12 15.98
N TYR A 117 3.77 -12.79 15.95
CA TYR A 117 2.82 -11.88 15.32
C TYR A 117 3.53 -10.87 14.44
N PHE A 118 3.20 -10.85 13.15
CA PHE A 118 3.69 -9.84 12.24
C PHE A 118 2.88 -8.54 12.40
N GLU A 119 3.33 -7.69 13.33
CA GLU A 119 2.76 -6.36 13.55
C GLU A 119 3.58 -5.33 12.78
N VAL A 120 3.10 -4.92 11.61
CA VAL A 120 3.83 -3.99 10.73
C VAL A 120 4.18 -2.67 11.40
N THR A 121 3.41 -2.24 12.40
CA THR A 121 3.70 -1.04 13.22
C THR A 121 4.92 -1.19 14.11
N GLN A 122 5.44 -2.41 14.30
CA GLN A 122 6.69 -2.70 15.01
C GLN A 122 7.86 -2.97 14.05
N ILE A 123 7.63 -2.83 12.74
CA ILE A 123 8.62 -3.03 11.68
C ILE A 123 8.60 -1.78 10.77
N PRO A 124 9.21 -0.65 11.20
CA PRO A 124 9.00 0.65 10.57
C PRO A 124 9.33 0.70 9.08
N PHE A 125 10.35 -0.04 8.64
CA PHE A 125 10.74 -0.08 7.24
C PHE A 125 9.67 -0.74 6.34
N GLU A 126 9.01 -1.80 6.81
CA GLU A 126 7.95 -2.45 6.05
C GLU A 126 6.68 -1.60 6.03
N LEU A 127 6.35 -0.93 7.14
CA LEU A 127 5.28 0.06 7.18
C LEU A 127 5.54 1.20 6.19
N LEU A 128 6.77 1.69 6.14
CA LEU A 128 7.20 2.71 5.17
C LEU A 128 6.94 2.25 3.75
N LEU A 129 7.34 1.02 3.36
CA LEU A 129 7.15 0.53 1.98
C LEU A 129 5.67 0.50 1.57
N VAL A 130 4.80 -0.01 2.44
CA VAL A 130 3.34 -0.02 2.20
C VAL A 130 2.82 1.41 2.04
N PHE A 131 3.26 2.30 2.91
CA PHE A 131 2.81 3.68 2.93
C PHE A 131 3.31 4.48 1.71
N LEU A 132 4.57 4.32 1.29
CA LEU A 132 5.11 4.95 0.09
C LEU A 132 4.40 4.48 -1.17
N ALA A 133 4.06 3.19 -1.26
CA ALA A 133 3.25 2.67 -2.37
C ALA A 133 1.85 3.32 -2.40
N TYR A 134 1.20 3.44 -1.24
CA TYR A 134 -0.06 4.17 -1.11
C TYR A 134 0.06 5.64 -1.56
N VAL A 135 1.06 6.37 -1.06
CA VAL A 135 1.29 7.79 -1.40
C VAL A 135 1.51 7.94 -2.91
N PHE A 136 2.36 7.09 -3.49
CA PHE A 136 2.68 7.12 -4.91
C PHE A 136 1.43 6.91 -5.79
N VAL A 137 0.64 5.87 -5.49
CA VAL A 137 -0.58 5.55 -6.24
C VAL A 137 -1.62 6.66 -6.11
N THR A 138 -1.82 7.16 -4.89
CA THR A 138 -2.81 8.19 -4.60
C THR A 138 -2.44 9.52 -5.26
N ALA A 139 -1.18 9.94 -5.18
CA ALA A 139 -0.68 11.13 -5.85
C ALA A 139 -0.78 11.01 -7.38
N SER A 140 -0.52 9.82 -7.93
CA SER A 140 -0.70 9.57 -9.38
C SER A 140 -2.16 9.79 -9.80
N PHE A 141 -3.12 9.24 -9.06
CA PHE A 141 -4.55 9.44 -9.34
C PHE A 141 -5.00 10.90 -9.17
N ALA A 142 -4.45 11.63 -8.20
CA ALA A 142 -4.75 13.04 -8.00
C ALA A 142 -4.48 13.88 -9.26
N VAL A 143 -3.37 13.60 -9.96
CA VAL A 143 -3.01 14.30 -11.21
C VAL A 143 -3.86 13.86 -12.40
N MET A 144 -4.29 12.59 -12.46
CA MET A 144 -5.09 12.04 -13.57
C MET A 144 -6.46 12.70 -13.76
N ARG A 145 -6.92 13.49 -12.78
CA ARG A 145 -8.14 14.29 -12.90
C ARG A 145 -8.08 15.35 -14.01
N ILE A 146 -6.88 15.80 -14.35
CA ILE A 146 -6.64 16.87 -15.32
C ILE A 146 -7.10 16.46 -16.74
N ARG A 147 -7.60 17.41 -17.54
CA ARG A 147 -8.09 17.15 -18.91
C ARG A 147 -7.04 16.51 -19.80
N LYS A 148 -5.75 16.86 -19.60
CA LYS A 148 -4.59 16.19 -20.23
C LYS A 148 -4.66 14.67 -20.14
N TYR A 149 -5.32 14.07 -19.14
CA TYR A 149 -5.46 12.63 -18.97
C TYR A 149 -6.89 12.10 -19.23
N GLY A 150 -7.84 12.99 -19.56
CA GLY A 150 -9.26 12.67 -19.73
C GLY A 150 -9.66 12.01 -21.06
N LEU A 151 -8.71 11.62 -21.92
CA LEU A 151 -8.97 10.91 -23.19
C LEU A 151 -8.12 9.66 -23.22
N VAL A 152 -8.76 8.52 -23.49
CA VAL A 152 -8.14 7.19 -23.56
C VAL A 152 -8.46 6.59 -24.91
N ARG A 153 -7.43 6.10 -25.60
CA ARG A 153 -7.60 5.35 -26.85
C ARG A 153 -8.02 3.93 -26.52
N VAL A 154 -9.14 3.51 -27.09
CA VAL A 154 -9.65 2.14 -26.95
C VAL A 154 -9.81 1.59 -28.37
N PRO A 155 -9.34 0.36 -28.64
CA PRO A 155 -9.62 -0.27 -29.92
C PRO A 155 -11.12 -0.38 -30.12
N GLU A 156 -11.60 0.11 -31.25
CA GLU A 156 -12.97 -0.12 -31.68
C GLU A 156 -13.02 -1.49 -32.34
N PHE A 157 -14.00 -2.28 -31.93
CA PHE A 157 -14.22 -3.61 -32.49
C PHE A 157 -15.54 -3.56 -33.20
N ASP A 158 -15.56 -3.97 -34.48
CA ASP A 158 -16.80 -4.21 -35.19
C ASP A 158 -17.70 -5.12 -34.35
N ASP A 159 -19.00 -4.82 -34.40
CA ASP A 159 -20.01 -5.67 -33.78
C ASP A 159 -19.93 -7.03 -34.47
N LEU A 160 -19.50 -8.03 -33.70
CA LEU A 160 -19.41 -9.38 -34.21
C LEU A 160 -20.83 -9.89 -34.50
N ASP A 161 -21.04 -10.42 -35.70
CA ASP A 161 -22.24 -11.18 -35.98
C ASP A 161 -22.27 -12.44 -35.11
N LEU A 162 -23.12 -12.40 -34.08
CA LEU A 162 -23.22 -13.44 -33.06
C LEU A 162 -23.78 -14.75 -33.61
N ASP A 163 -24.34 -14.74 -34.83
CA ASP A 163 -24.87 -15.92 -35.49
C ASP A 163 -23.76 -16.84 -36.03
N ILE A 164 -22.50 -16.35 -36.10
CA ILE A 164 -21.32 -17.11 -36.51
C ILE A 164 -20.77 -17.97 -35.36
N ILE A 165 -21.12 -17.65 -34.10
CA ILE A 165 -20.59 -18.31 -32.91
C ILE A 165 -21.62 -19.33 -32.35
N PRO A 166 -21.19 -20.49 -31.80
CA PRO A 166 -22.11 -21.42 -31.15
C PRO A 166 -22.97 -20.75 -30.05
N PRO A 167 -24.27 -21.08 -29.90
CA PRO A 167 -25.21 -20.33 -29.07
C PRO A 167 -24.79 -20.14 -27.60
N ARG A 168 -24.16 -21.17 -27.01
CA ARG A 168 -23.64 -21.09 -25.64
C ARG A 168 -22.55 -20.02 -25.50
N LEU A 169 -21.65 -19.93 -26.47
CA LEU A 169 -20.56 -18.95 -26.47
C LEU A 169 -21.07 -17.54 -26.79
N ALA A 170 -22.06 -17.40 -27.67
CA ALA A 170 -22.74 -16.13 -27.90
C ALA A 170 -23.37 -15.57 -26.61
N THR A 171 -23.90 -16.46 -25.76
CA THR A 171 -24.47 -16.07 -24.46
C THR A 171 -23.38 -15.54 -23.51
N LEU A 172 -22.22 -16.20 -23.48
CA LEU A 172 -21.07 -15.76 -22.66
C LEU A 172 -20.47 -14.45 -23.16
N HIS A 173 -20.40 -14.27 -24.47
CA HIS A 173 -19.99 -13.01 -25.09
C HIS A 173 -20.89 -11.87 -24.63
N ARG A 174 -22.21 -12.03 -24.78
CA ARG A 174 -23.22 -11.05 -24.33
C ARG A 174 -23.15 -10.79 -22.83
N LEU A 175 -22.91 -11.82 -22.02
CA LEU A 175 -22.77 -11.67 -20.57
C LEU A 175 -21.58 -10.78 -20.22
N ARG A 176 -20.42 -11.03 -20.83
CA ARG A 176 -19.20 -10.24 -20.61
C ARG A 176 -19.36 -8.80 -21.11
N GLU A 177 -19.95 -8.60 -22.29
CA GLU A 177 -20.24 -7.25 -22.82
C GLU A 177 -21.20 -6.47 -21.93
N LYS A 178 -22.29 -7.11 -21.47
CA LYS A 178 -23.21 -6.48 -20.51
C LYS A 178 -22.54 -6.20 -19.17
N ALA A 179 -21.76 -7.13 -18.64
CA ALA A 179 -21.07 -6.97 -17.36
C ALA A 179 -20.08 -5.81 -17.39
N THR A 180 -19.27 -5.70 -18.44
CA THR A 180 -18.32 -4.58 -18.63
C THR A 180 -19.02 -3.29 -19.05
N GLY A 181 -20.15 -3.38 -19.77
CA GLY A 181 -20.99 -2.27 -20.21
C GLY A 181 -21.73 -1.57 -19.07
N ASN A 182 -22.23 -2.34 -18.10
CA ASN A 182 -23.05 -1.84 -16.98
C ASN A 182 -22.22 -1.23 -15.83
N LEU A 183 -20.89 -1.29 -15.90
CA LEU A 183 -20.03 -0.61 -14.92
C LEU A 183 -20.17 0.91 -15.04
N GLU A 184 -19.99 1.61 -13.92
CA GLU A 184 -20.00 3.07 -13.91
C GLU A 184 -18.86 3.63 -14.79
N PRO A 185 -19.13 4.67 -15.61
CA PRO A 185 -18.14 5.29 -16.48
C PRO A 185 -16.98 5.83 -15.66
N SER A 186 -15.85 5.13 -15.77
CA SER A 186 -14.64 5.39 -15.01
C SER A 186 -13.40 4.94 -15.78
N LEU A 187 -12.22 5.43 -15.38
CA LEU A 187 -10.94 4.98 -15.91
C LEU A 187 -10.80 3.45 -15.82
N PHE A 188 -11.28 2.86 -14.73
CA PHE A 188 -11.24 1.41 -14.53
C PHE A 188 -12.12 0.65 -15.52
N GLN A 189 -13.33 1.13 -15.83
CA GLN A 189 -14.17 0.50 -16.86
C GLN A 189 -13.49 0.54 -18.24
N LEU A 190 -12.89 1.68 -18.60
CA LEU A 190 -12.16 1.83 -19.85
C LEU A 190 -10.95 0.90 -19.90
N LEU A 191 -10.24 0.77 -18.78
CA LEU A 191 -9.13 -0.15 -18.63
C LEU A 191 -9.55 -1.60 -18.86
N LEU A 192 -10.67 -2.05 -18.28
CA LEU A 192 -11.18 -3.41 -18.49
C LEU A 192 -11.51 -3.69 -19.96
N ARG A 193 -12.05 -2.71 -20.68
CA ARG A 193 -12.33 -2.84 -22.12
C ARG A 193 -11.03 -2.89 -22.93
N ARG A 194 -10.07 -2.02 -22.63
CA ARG A 194 -8.75 -1.99 -23.29
C ARG A 194 -7.98 -3.30 -23.06
N GLU A 195 -7.85 -3.73 -21.82
CA GLU A 195 -7.11 -4.95 -21.44
C GLU A 195 -7.75 -6.23 -21.95
N GLY A 196 -9.07 -6.26 -22.16
CA GLY A 196 -9.74 -7.41 -22.78
C GLY A 196 -9.59 -7.45 -24.31
N GLY A 197 -9.29 -6.30 -24.94
CA GLY A 197 -9.31 -6.14 -26.39
C GLY A 197 -8.35 -7.06 -27.14
N TRP A 198 -7.16 -7.29 -26.61
CA TRP A 198 -6.15 -8.12 -27.29
C TRP A 198 -6.56 -9.60 -27.42
N ILE A 199 -7.27 -10.17 -26.43
CA ILE A 199 -7.80 -11.54 -26.54
C ILE A 199 -8.93 -11.57 -27.56
N ARG A 200 -9.79 -10.54 -27.54
CA ARG A 200 -10.88 -10.41 -28.53
C ARG A 200 -10.32 -10.40 -29.95
N LEU A 201 -9.24 -9.67 -30.20
CA LEU A 201 -8.53 -9.65 -31.49
C LEU A 201 -8.06 -11.03 -31.94
N ARG A 202 -7.53 -11.83 -31.00
CA ARG A 202 -6.96 -13.14 -31.34
C ARG A 202 -8.02 -14.24 -31.45
N SER A 203 -9.05 -14.19 -30.60
CA SER A 203 -10.12 -15.18 -30.58
C SER A 203 -11.31 -14.71 -29.74
N HIS A 204 -12.45 -14.53 -30.39
CA HIS A 204 -13.74 -14.29 -29.71
C HIS A 204 -14.14 -15.44 -28.78
N PHE A 205 -13.77 -16.68 -29.11
CA PHE A 205 -13.97 -17.84 -28.26
C PHE A 205 -13.23 -17.68 -26.93
N LEU A 206 -11.91 -17.42 -26.99
CA LEU A 206 -11.09 -17.26 -25.79
C LEU A 206 -11.59 -16.09 -24.96
N TRP A 207 -11.92 -14.96 -25.58
CA TRP A 207 -12.41 -13.78 -24.87
C TRP A 207 -13.70 -14.06 -24.08
N SER A 208 -14.60 -14.87 -24.64
CA SER A 208 -15.89 -15.19 -24.01
C SER A 208 -15.79 -16.28 -22.96
N ALA A 209 -14.95 -17.31 -23.19
CA ALA A 209 -14.83 -18.46 -22.30
C ALA A 209 -13.86 -18.23 -21.13
N PHE A 210 -12.85 -17.37 -21.30
CA PHE A 210 -11.78 -17.18 -20.33
C PHE A 210 -12.27 -16.76 -18.94
N PRO A 211 -13.28 -15.86 -18.76
CA PRO A 211 -13.79 -15.53 -17.44
C PRO A 211 -14.30 -16.74 -16.64
N ILE A 212 -14.95 -17.71 -17.29
CA ILE A 212 -15.44 -18.92 -16.62
C ILE A 212 -14.28 -19.82 -16.22
N LEU A 213 -13.33 -20.02 -17.13
CA LEU A 213 -12.13 -20.79 -16.83
C LEU A 213 -11.37 -20.16 -15.67
N SER A 214 -11.25 -18.83 -15.66
CA SER A 214 -10.63 -18.07 -14.58
C SER A 214 -11.39 -18.19 -13.26
N LEU A 215 -12.72 -18.21 -13.26
CA LEU A 215 -13.52 -18.48 -12.06
C LEU A 215 -13.15 -19.84 -11.44
N LEU A 216 -13.06 -20.89 -12.27
CA LEU A 216 -12.70 -22.24 -11.83
C LEU A 216 -11.26 -22.32 -11.33
N ILE A 217 -10.31 -21.68 -12.05
CA ILE A 217 -8.92 -21.58 -11.62
C ILE A 217 -8.83 -20.85 -10.28
N GLY A 218 -9.53 -19.74 -10.12
CA GLY A 218 -9.58 -18.98 -8.87
C GLY A 218 -10.11 -19.80 -7.70
N GLY A 219 -11.20 -20.55 -7.91
CA GLY A 219 -11.73 -21.45 -6.89
C GLY A 219 -10.77 -22.60 -6.55
N ALA A 220 -10.10 -23.18 -7.56
CA ALA A 220 -9.08 -24.21 -7.35
C ALA A 220 -7.88 -23.67 -6.55
N LEU A 221 -7.43 -22.44 -6.86
CA LEU A 221 -6.39 -21.74 -6.09
C LEU A 221 -6.84 -21.50 -4.64
N GLY A 222 -8.10 -21.07 -4.43
CA GLY A 222 -8.67 -20.93 -3.09
C GLY A 222 -8.67 -22.23 -2.29
N ILE A 223 -9.09 -23.34 -2.90
CA ILE A 223 -9.02 -24.68 -2.27
C ILE A 223 -7.58 -25.06 -1.92
N GLN A 224 -6.62 -24.75 -2.78
CA GLN A 224 -5.22 -25.06 -2.53
C GLN A 224 -4.63 -24.23 -1.38
N ILE A 225 -5.00 -22.95 -1.29
CA ILE A 225 -4.66 -22.08 -0.15
C ILE A 225 -5.22 -22.66 1.15
N LEU A 226 -6.47 -23.11 1.15
CA LEU A 226 -7.10 -23.76 2.31
C LEU A 226 -6.33 -25.01 2.75
N ARG A 227 -5.87 -25.83 1.80
CA ARG A 227 -5.06 -27.02 2.07
C ARG A 227 -3.71 -26.70 2.73
N GLU A 228 -3.14 -25.53 2.48
CA GLU A 228 -1.90 -25.07 3.12
C GLU A 228 -2.12 -24.46 4.52
N GLY A 229 -3.36 -24.48 5.02
CA GLY A 229 -3.71 -23.95 6.33
C GLY A 229 -4.30 -22.54 6.29
N GLY A 230 -4.91 -22.17 5.16
CA GLY A 230 -5.70 -20.94 5.00
C GLY A 230 -4.89 -19.72 4.58
N LEU A 231 -5.56 -18.56 4.55
CA LEU A 231 -4.98 -17.29 4.07
C LEU A 231 -3.71 -16.88 4.82
N GLY A 232 -3.59 -17.25 6.09
CA GLY A 232 -2.41 -16.94 6.91
C GLY A 232 -1.17 -17.79 6.61
N LYS A 233 -1.36 -18.92 5.94
CA LYS A 233 -0.33 -19.91 5.64
C LYS A 233 -0.31 -20.29 4.16
N ALA A 234 -0.78 -19.48 3.24
CA ALA A 234 -0.68 -19.73 1.79
C ALA A 234 0.58 -19.16 1.11
N SER A 235 1.28 -19.98 0.31
CA SER A 235 2.53 -19.58 -0.35
C SER A 235 2.35 -18.32 -1.21
N TRP A 236 3.35 -17.42 -1.22
CA TRP A 236 3.37 -16.25 -2.11
C TRP A 236 3.31 -16.62 -3.60
N LEU A 237 3.61 -17.89 -3.93
CA LEU A 237 3.43 -18.41 -5.28
C LEU A 237 1.96 -18.41 -5.72
N TRP A 238 1.00 -18.67 -4.83
CA TRP A 238 -0.43 -18.61 -5.17
C TRP A 238 -0.88 -17.18 -5.47
N LEU A 239 -0.34 -16.21 -4.73
CA LEU A 239 -0.53 -14.79 -5.02
C LEU A 239 0.04 -14.43 -6.40
N LEU A 240 1.27 -14.87 -6.70
CA LEU A 240 1.86 -14.63 -8.03
C LEU A 240 1.02 -15.28 -9.14
N LEU A 241 0.62 -16.54 -8.99
CA LEU A 241 -0.12 -17.28 -10.02
C LEU A 241 -1.45 -16.61 -10.39
N GLY A 242 -2.23 -16.16 -9.43
CA GLY A 242 -3.44 -15.42 -9.79
C GLY A 242 -3.16 -14.00 -10.29
N ALA A 243 -2.06 -13.37 -9.89
CA ALA A 243 -1.63 -12.10 -10.48
C ALA A 243 -1.22 -12.24 -11.95
N MET A 244 -0.67 -13.40 -12.34
CA MET A 244 -0.38 -13.72 -13.75
C MET A 244 -1.65 -13.77 -14.61
N ILE A 245 -2.82 -14.09 -14.04
CA ILE A 245 -4.10 -14.04 -14.77
C ILE A 245 -4.41 -12.59 -15.18
N ALA A 246 -4.08 -11.60 -14.34
CA ALA A 246 -4.31 -10.19 -14.65
C ALA A 246 -3.48 -9.71 -15.84
N LEU A 247 -2.26 -10.24 -16.01
CA LEU A 247 -1.42 -9.96 -17.19
C LEU A 247 -2.08 -10.47 -18.46
N ILE A 248 -2.84 -11.56 -18.39
CA ILE A 248 -3.58 -12.10 -19.53
C ILE A 248 -4.84 -11.25 -19.74
N ASP A 249 -5.75 -11.20 -18.78
CA ASP A 249 -7.00 -10.46 -18.90
C ASP A 249 -7.45 -9.92 -17.56
N LEU A 250 -7.44 -8.60 -17.42
CA LEU A 250 -7.76 -7.94 -16.17
C LEU A 250 -9.18 -8.26 -15.68
N TYR A 251 -10.16 -8.35 -16.59
CA TYR A 251 -11.52 -8.73 -16.22
C TYR A 251 -11.58 -10.16 -15.69
N SER A 252 -10.95 -11.11 -16.38
CA SER A 252 -10.95 -12.51 -15.95
C SER A 252 -10.17 -12.72 -14.64
N ALA A 253 -9.17 -11.89 -14.32
CA ALA A 253 -8.50 -11.92 -13.03
C ALA A 253 -9.43 -11.51 -11.86
N ILE A 254 -10.31 -10.52 -12.08
CA ILE A 254 -11.35 -10.16 -11.08
C ILE A 254 -12.33 -11.31 -10.89
N ILE A 255 -12.68 -12.01 -11.97
CA ILE A 255 -13.54 -13.18 -11.91
C ILE A 255 -12.83 -14.37 -11.21
N ALA A 256 -11.53 -14.58 -11.45
CA ALA A 256 -10.72 -15.52 -10.69
C ALA A 256 -10.69 -15.17 -9.20
N PHE A 257 -10.50 -13.89 -8.86
CA PHE A 257 -10.59 -13.40 -7.48
C PHE A 257 -11.93 -13.72 -6.83
N THR A 258 -13.02 -13.51 -7.55
CA THR A 258 -14.36 -13.90 -7.09
C THR A 258 -14.45 -15.41 -6.80
N GLY A 259 -13.86 -16.25 -7.67
CA GLY A 259 -13.80 -17.69 -7.47
C GLY A 259 -13.03 -18.09 -6.20
N LEU A 260 -11.88 -17.46 -5.96
CA LEU A 260 -11.10 -17.65 -4.73
C LEU A 260 -11.92 -17.26 -3.50
N VAL A 261 -12.50 -16.06 -3.50
CA VAL A 261 -13.32 -15.56 -2.37
C VAL A 261 -14.47 -16.52 -2.09
N PHE A 262 -15.16 -16.98 -3.14
CA PHE A 262 -16.27 -17.92 -3.01
C PHE A 262 -15.85 -19.24 -2.36
N SER A 263 -14.68 -19.78 -2.71
CA SER A 263 -14.13 -20.97 -2.04
C SER A 263 -13.89 -20.72 -0.55
N HIS A 264 -13.24 -19.61 -0.18
CA HIS A 264 -13.00 -19.28 1.22
C HIS A 264 -14.28 -19.08 2.03
N LEU A 265 -15.32 -18.50 1.41
CA LEU A 265 -16.64 -18.35 2.03
C LEU A 265 -17.35 -19.69 2.23
N ILE A 266 -17.35 -20.57 1.22
CA ILE A 266 -18.00 -21.90 1.31
C ILE A 266 -17.37 -22.75 2.40
N PHE A 267 -16.04 -22.75 2.49
CA PHE A 267 -15.31 -23.58 3.44
C PHE A 267 -15.19 -22.94 4.83
N GLY A 268 -15.77 -21.75 5.05
CA GLY A 268 -15.85 -21.11 6.37
C GLY A 268 -14.51 -20.60 6.90
N ASP A 269 -13.55 -20.26 6.02
CA ASP A 269 -12.23 -19.73 6.40
C ASP A 269 -12.26 -18.22 6.71
N VAL A 270 -13.36 -17.55 6.35
CA VAL A 270 -13.56 -16.11 6.58
C VAL A 270 -14.63 -15.94 7.65
N VAL A 271 -14.20 -15.80 8.90
CA VAL A 271 -15.05 -15.67 10.08
C VAL A 271 -14.80 -14.36 10.83
N SER A 272 -13.74 -13.63 10.49
CA SER A 272 -13.33 -12.40 11.16
C SER A 272 -13.17 -11.22 10.20
N LEU A 273 -13.31 -10.00 10.72
CA LEU A 273 -13.00 -8.76 9.98
C LEU A 273 -11.59 -8.81 9.37
N ARG A 274 -10.67 -9.45 10.08
CA ARG A 274 -9.27 -9.57 9.68
C ARG A 274 -9.09 -10.40 8.41
N GLU A 275 -9.73 -11.56 8.31
CA GLU A 275 -9.69 -12.38 7.09
C GLU A 275 -10.37 -11.69 5.92
N VAL A 276 -11.44 -10.91 6.17
CA VAL A 276 -12.05 -10.06 5.14
C VAL A 276 -11.01 -9.06 4.63
N MET A 277 -10.29 -8.36 5.51
CA MET A 277 -9.24 -7.41 5.09
C MET A 277 -8.08 -8.09 4.36
N VAL A 278 -7.70 -9.31 4.77
CA VAL A 278 -6.69 -10.12 4.05
C VAL A 278 -7.15 -10.39 2.62
N LEU A 279 -8.39 -10.82 2.41
CA LEU A 279 -8.93 -11.02 1.07
C LEU A 279 -8.89 -9.72 0.26
N LEU A 280 -9.33 -8.59 0.83
CA LEU A 280 -9.30 -7.31 0.11
C LEU A 280 -7.87 -6.90 -0.28
N ALA A 281 -6.90 -7.08 0.62
CA ALA A 281 -5.50 -6.85 0.33
C ALA A 281 -4.99 -7.78 -0.78
N LEU A 282 -5.35 -9.08 -0.76
CA LEU A 282 -5.00 -10.03 -1.83
C LEU A 282 -5.52 -9.58 -3.20
N GLY A 283 -6.73 -9.02 -3.27
CA GLY A 283 -7.30 -8.47 -4.50
C GLY A 283 -6.45 -7.35 -5.11
N LEU A 284 -5.92 -6.45 -4.27
CA LEU A 284 -4.98 -5.40 -4.71
C LEU A 284 -3.72 -6.00 -5.34
N GLY A 285 -3.24 -7.11 -4.78
CA GLY A 285 -2.07 -7.83 -5.28
C GLY A 285 -2.34 -8.54 -6.61
N TRP A 286 -3.47 -9.25 -6.70
CA TRP A 286 -3.85 -10.04 -7.88
C TRP A 286 -4.11 -9.18 -9.11
N PHE A 287 -5.03 -8.24 -9.04
CA PHE A 287 -5.40 -7.46 -10.22
C PHE A 287 -5.04 -5.98 -10.10
N GLY A 288 -4.96 -5.44 -8.88
CA GLY A 288 -4.63 -4.03 -8.64
C GLY A 288 -3.23 -3.65 -9.13
N SER A 289 -2.22 -4.49 -8.86
CA SER A 289 -0.83 -4.24 -9.26
C SER A 289 -0.68 -4.06 -10.78
N TYR A 290 -1.25 -4.97 -11.58
CA TYR A 290 -1.23 -4.85 -13.04
C TYR A 290 -2.14 -3.73 -13.56
N ALA A 291 -3.33 -3.55 -12.96
CA ALA A 291 -4.23 -2.47 -13.35
C ALA A 291 -3.55 -1.10 -13.24
N LEU A 292 -2.83 -0.87 -12.14
CA LEU A 292 -2.04 0.35 -11.93
C LEU A 292 -0.93 0.49 -12.97
N ALA A 293 -0.17 -0.58 -13.24
CA ALA A 293 0.87 -0.55 -14.26
C ALA A 293 0.31 -0.17 -15.64
N SER A 294 -0.82 -0.76 -16.05
CA SER A 294 -1.43 -0.43 -17.34
C SER A 294 -1.98 1.00 -17.39
N ILE A 295 -2.52 1.51 -16.28
CA ILE A 295 -2.88 2.93 -16.17
C ILE A 295 -1.64 3.82 -16.35
N MET A 296 -0.52 3.49 -15.73
CA MET A 296 0.72 4.27 -15.86
C MET A 296 1.31 4.22 -17.27
N ASP A 297 1.22 3.07 -17.95
CA ASP A 297 1.62 2.93 -19.35
C ASP A 297 0.75 3.83 -20.26
N LEU A 298 -0.57 3.85 -20.01
CA LEU A 298 -1.51 4.73 -20.72
C LEU A 298 -1.17 6.22 -20.56
N LEU A 299 -0.65 6.64 -19.40
CA LEU A 299 -0.26 8.03 -19.20
C LEU A 299 0.94 8.45 -20.06
N HIS A 300 1.86 7.52 -20.35
CA HIS A 300 3.04 7.81 -21.18
C HIS A 300 2.70 7.84 -22.66
N GLU A 301 1.88 6.89 -23.12
CA GLU A 301 1.43 6.80 -24.52
C GLU A 301 0.74 8.09 -24.99
N LYS A 302 0.16 8.87 -24.08
CA LYS A 302 -0.48 10.16 -24.39
C LYS A 302 0.49 11.34 -24.49
N ARG A 303 1.66 11.28 -23.84
CA ARG A 303 2.70 12.32 -24.00
C ARG A 303 3.24 12.36 -25.43
N ASP A 304 3.11 11.25 -26.14
CA ASP A 304 3.56 10.99 -27.51
C ASP A 304 2.77 11.69 -28.62
N SER A 305 1.72 12.45 -28.31
CA SER A 305 0.90 13.19 -29.30
C SER A 305 1.35 14.64 -29.53
N SER A 306 2.36 15.14 -28.83
CA SER A 306 2.96 16.44 -29.16
C SER A 306 3.99 16.25 -30.29
N ASP A 307 3.73 16.84 -31.46
CA ASP A 307 4.40 16.62 -32.75
C ASP A 307 5.91 16.97 -32.85
N ASP A 308 6.58 17.31 -31.74
CA ASP A 308 7.96 17.85 -31.74
C ASP A 308 9.09 16.82 -31.58
N LEU A 309 8.79 15.52 -31.44
CA LEU A 309 9.81 14.49 -31.17
C LEU A 309 10.11 13.61 -32.39
N SER A 310 11.41 13.38 -32.65
CA SER A 310 11.87 12.41 -33.66
C SER A 310 11.43 10.98 -33.31
N GLU A 311 11.18 10.13 -34.31
CA GLU A 311 10.71 8.74 -34.12
C GLU A 311 11.58 7.95 -33.13
N ARG A 312 12.91 8.11 -33.21
CA ARG A 312 13.86 7.43 -32.32
C ARG A 312 13.78 7.91 -30.86
N SER A 313 13.43 9.17 -30.65
CA SER A 313 13.19 9.71 -29.30
C SER A 313 11.88 9.18 -28.72
N ARG A 314 10.85 9.01 -29.55
CA ARG A 314 9.53 8.47 -29.15
C ARG A 314 9.62 7.00 -28.73
N GLU A 315 10.34 6.18 -29.49
CA GLU A 315 10.56 4.77 -29.12
C GLU A 315 11.31 4.62 -27.78
N SER A 316 12.33 5.46 -27.55
CA SER A 316 13.07 5.47 -26.28
C SER A 316 12.21 5.91 -25.10
N GLU A 317 11.38 6.95 -25.26
CA GLU A 317 10.51 7.45 -24.19
C GLU A 317 9.40 6.44 -23.85
N ASN A 318 8.81 5.79 -24.86
CA ASN A 318 7.83 4.72 -24.66
C ASN A 318 8.40 3.51 -23.92
N TRP A 319 9.64 3.12 -24.24
CA TRP A 319 10.33 2.06 -23.53
C TRP A 319 10.53 2.42 -22.04
N GLN A 320 10.98 3.64 -21.76
CA GLN A 320 11.15 4.12 -20.38
C GLN A 320 9.84 4.11 -19.60
N GLY A 321 8.73 4.54 -20.24
CA GLY A 321 7.40 4.51 -19.64
C GLY A 321 6.94 3.11 -19.24
N ARG A 322 7.17 2.11 -20.11
CA ARG A 322 6.85 0.70 -19.83
C ARG A 322 7.71 0.11 -18.72
N VAL A 323 9.00 0.40 -18.73
CA VAL A 323 9.91 -0.02 -17.66
C VAL A 323 9.42 0.54 -16.33
N LEU A 324 9.11 1.83 -16.27
CA LEU A 324 8.62 2.47 -15.06
C LEU A 324 7.26 1.90 -14.60
N ALA A 325 6.32 1.70 -15.53
CA ALA A 325 5.04 1.04 -15.23
C ALA A 325 5.23 -0.36 -14.64
N SER A 326 6.18 -1.14 -15.17
CA SER A 326 6.49 -2.49 -14.68
C SER A 326 7.13 -2.49 -13.27
N LEU A 327 8.00 -1.52 -13.00
CA LEU A 327 8.61 -1.33 -11.67
C LEU A 327 7.53 -0.96 -10.64
N ILE A 328 6.59 -0.09 -11.01
CA ILE A 328 5.43 0.25 -10.16
C ILE A 328 4.58 -1.00 -9.87
N ALA A 329 4.36 -1.87 -10.87
CA ALA A 329 3.65 -3.13 -10.68
C ALA A 329 4.34 -4.01 -9.61
N GLY A 330 5.66 -4.18 -9.72
CA GLY A 330 6.46 -4.95 -8.76
C GLY A 330 6.44 -4.33 -7.36
N MET A 331 6.56 -3.00 -7.26
CA MET A 331 6.49 -2.28 -5.98
C MET A 331 5.14 -2.46 -5.29
N VAL A 332 4.03 -2.26 -6.01
CA VAL A 332 2.67 -2.43 -5.46
C VAL A 332 2.40 -3.88 -5.09
N PHE A 333 2.88 -4.84 -5.89
CA PHE A 333 2.80 -6.25 -5.59
C PHE A 333 3.56 -6.61 -4.30
N HIS A 334 4.76 -6.06 -4.12
CA HIS A 334 5.55 -6.24 -2.91
C HIS A 334 4.88 -5.61 -1.68
N ALA A 335 4.42 -4.36 -1.79
CA ALA A 335 3.66 -3.68 -0.74
C ALA A 335 2.41 -4.48 -0.36
N THR A 336 1.77 -5.14 -1.32
CA THR A 336 0.62 -6.02 -1.02
C THR A 336 1.02 -7.26 -0.24
N GLN A 337 2.17 -7.88 -0.51
CA GLN A 337 2.65 -9.02 0.30
C GLN A 337 2.82 -8.60 1.77
N ILE A 338 3.45 -7.44 2.01
CA ILE A 338 3.60 -6.87 3.36
C ILE A 338 2.23 -6.61 3.99
N LEU A 339 1.31 -5.99 3.24
CA LEU A 339 -0.02 -5.66 3.71
C LEU A 339 -0.82 -6.91 4.09
N VAL A 340 -0.79 -7.95 3.26
CA VAL A 340 -1.42 -9.25 3.56
C VAL A 340 -0.84 -9.83 4.84
N LEU A 341 0.49 -9.87 4.97
CA LEU A 341 1.16 -10.40 6.15
C LEU A 341 0.81 -9.61 7.42
N SER A 342 0.71 -8.28 7.33
CA SER A 342 0.28 -7.38 8.43
C SER A 342 -1.12 -7.65 8.96
N LEU A 343 -1.95 -8.31 8.16
CA LEU A 343 -3.33 -8.60 8.48
C LEU A 343 -3.50 -10.03 9.00
N VAL A 344 -2.52 -10.92 8.90
CA VAL A 344 -2.66 -12.33 9.38
C VAL A 344 -2.52 -12.44 10.90
N VAL A 345 -3.26 -13.36 11.55
CA VAL A 345 -3.31 -13.51 13.02
C VAL A 345 -2.06 -14.15 13.63
N ALA A 346 -1.46 -15.17 13.03
CA ALA A 346 -0.33 -15.86 13.63
C ALA A 346 0.57 -16.47 12.56
N VAL A 347 1.86 -16.23 12.68
CA VAL A 347 2.87 -16.79 11.78
C VAL A 347 3.94 -17.40 12.65
N ALA A 348 3.76 -18.66 13.08
CA ALA A 348 4.75 -19.37 13.89
C ALA A 348 6.14 -19.39 13.23
N GLU A 349 6.19 -19.26 11.90
CA GLU A 349 7.34 -18.84 11.12
C GLU A 349 6.87 -17.88 10.02
N PRO A 350 7.08 -16.56 10.17
CA PRO A 350 6.68 -15.57 9.18
C PRO A 350 7.31 -15.88 7.84
N ARG A 351 6.49 -15.95 6.81
CA ARG A 351 7.01 -16.03 5.45
C ARG A 351 7.65 -14.70 5.13
N ALA A 352 8.96 -14.73 4.91
CA ALA A 352 9.67 -13.60 4.34
C ALA A 352 8.94 -13.16 3.06
N THR A 353 8.66 -11.87 2.97
CA THR A 353 8.20 -11.28 1.71
C THR A 353 9.27 -11.51 0.65
N SER A 354 8.85 -11.78 -0.58
CA SER A 354 9.80 -12.13 -1.65
C SER A 354 9.93 -10.97 -2.62
N TRP A 355 11.04 -10.24 -2.49
CA TRP A 355 11.45 -9.26 -3.50
C TRP A 355 11.69 -9.94 -4.86
N LEU A 356 12.15 -11.20 -4.88
CA LEU A 356 12.34 -12.00 -6.10
C LEU A 356 11.01 -12.25 -6.84
N LEU A 357 9.94 -12.65 -6.14
CA LEU A 357 8.63 -12.81 -6.78
C LEU A 357 8.08 -11.48 -7.28
N SER A 358 8.36 -10.40 -6.56
CA SER A 358 7.95 -9.05 -6.96
C SER A 358 8.71 -8.57 -8.20
N ALA A 359 10.01 -8.87 -8.30
CA ALA A 359 10.83 -8.63 -9.47
C ALA A 359 10.40 -9.50 -10.67
N ALA A 360 10.06 -10.77 -10.42
CA ALA A 360 9.52 -11.67 -11.45
C ALA A 360 8.18 -11.14 -11.99
N PHE A 361 7.30 -10.65 -11.13
CA PHE A 361 6.03 -10.03 -11.55
C PHE A 361 6.26 -8.73 -12.34
N ALA A 362 7.22 -7.89 -11.93
CA ALA A 362 7.62 -6.71 -12.70
C ALA A 362 8.13 -7.10 -14.09
N ALA A 363 9.02 -8.09 -14.19
CA ALA A 363 9.55 -8.57 -15.46
C ALA A 363 8.44 -9.14 -16.37
N ALA A 364 7.52 -9.91 -15.81
CA ALA A 364 6.36 -10.43 -16.54
C ALA A 364 5.43 -9.30 -17.03
N THR A 365 5.24 -8.26 -16.22
CA THR A 365 4.48 -7.07 -16.60
C THR A 365 5.16 -6.32 -17.75
N LEU A 366 6.48 -6.12 -17.69
CA LEU A 366 7.25 -5.47 -18.76
C LEU A 366 7.12 -6.25 -20.07
N LEU A 367 7.31 -7.58 -20.02
CA LEU A 367 7.15 -8.45 -21.17
C LEU A 367 5.74 -8.32 -21.75
N ARG A 368 4.71 -8.31 -20.90
CA ARG A 368 3.32 -8.17 -21.32
C ARG A 368 3.05 -6.83 -22.02
N LEU A 369 3.52 -5.71 -21.46
CA LEU A 369 3.38 -4.38 -22.06
C LEU A 369 4.11 -4.28 -23.40
N GLN A 370 5.30 -4.88 -23.49
CA GLN A 370 6.06 -4.92 -24.74
C GLN A 370 5.33 -5.73 -25.83
N LEU A 371 4.82 -6.92 -25.48
CA LEU A 371 4.04 -7.76 -26.39
C LEU A 371 2.78 -7.03 -26.90
N ARG A 372 2.09 -6.28 -26.03
CA ARG A 372 0.93 -5.47 -26.43
C ARG A 372 1.30 -4.46 -27.51
N SER A 373 2.32 -3.65 -27.24
CA SER A 373 2.71 -2.57 -28.14
C SER A 373 3.13 -3.07 -29.52
N SER A 374 3.83 -4.22 -29.57
CA SER A 374 4.23 -4.86 -30.82
C SER A 374 3.00 -5.29 -31.63
N LEU A 375 2.01 -5.91 -30.98
CA LEU A 375 0.76 -6.32 -31.62
C LEU A 375 -0.08 -5.14 -32.09
N GLU A 376 -0.22 -4.10 -31.28
CA GLU A 376 -0.96 -2.88 -31.66
C GLU A 376 -0.32 -2.21 -32.87
N SER A 377 1.01 -2.12 -32.93
CA SER A 377 1.73 -1.55 -34.08
C SER A 377 1.54 -2.35 -35.38
N SER A 378 1.42 -3.68 -35.27
CA SER A 378 1.20 -4.56 -36.41
C SER A 378 -0.25 -4.50 -36.90
N THR A 379 -1.21 -4.43 -35.99
CA THR A 379 -2.65 -4.50 -36.31
C THR A 379 -3.25 -3.13 -36.66
N ALA A 380 -2.68 -2.03 -36.16
CA ALA A 380 -3.00 -0.68 -36.61
C ALA A 380 -2.68 -0.46 -38.10
N ARG A 381 -1.74 -1.24 -38.67
CA ARG A 381 -1.46 -1.22 -40.11
C ARG A 381 -2.49 -1.98 -40.94
N SER A 382 -3.34 -2.82 -40.34
CA SER A 382 -4.20 -3.75 -41.08
C SER A 382 -5.68 -3.38 -41.16
N SER A 383 -6.29 -2.71 -40.16
CA SER A 383 -7.69 -2.21 -40.26
C SER A 383 -8.30 -1.62 -38.97
N LEU A 384 -7.68 -1.70 -37.80
CA LEU A 384 -8.35 -1.25 -36.56
C LEU A 384 -8.48 0.27 -36.46
N THR A 385 -9.72 0.74 -36.31
CA THR A 385 -10.01 2.10 -35.86
C THR A 385 -9.79 2.20 -34.35
N MET A 386 -9.08 3.24 -33.93
CA MET A 386 -8.87 3.56 -32.52
C MET A 386 -9.84 4.69 -32.15
N ASP A 387 -10.78 4.41 -31.25
CA ASP A 387 -11.72 5.43 -30.77
C ASP A 387 -11.17 6.11 -29.50
N SER A 388 -11.24 7.43 -29.47
CA SER A 388 -10.82 8.23 -28.31
C SER A 388 -12.02 8.45 -27.38
N LYS A 389 -12.06 7.73 -26.26
CA LYS A 389 -13.13 7.86 -25.28
C LYS A 389 -12.75 8.80 -24.15
N THR A 390 -13.68 9.68 -23.78
CA THR A 390 -13.50 10.59 -22.64
C THR A 390 -13.67 9.83 -21.32
N VAL A 391 -12.72 9.99 -20.42
CA VAL A 391 -12.81 9.50 -19.04
C VAL A 391 -13.83 10.36 -18.29
N GLY A 392 -15.01 9.81 -18.01
CA GLY A 392 -16.03 10.53 -17.25
C GLY A 392 -15.59 10.86 -15.82
N ARG A 393 -14.92 9.92 -15.14
CA ARG A 393 -14.38 10.04 -13.78
C ARG A 393 -13.12 9.17 -13.61
N VAL A 394 -12.16 9.64 -12.81
CA VAL A 394 -10.94 8.86 -12.50
C VAL A 394 -11.29 7.63 -11.65
N ILE A 395 -12.10 7.82 -10.61
CA ILE A 395 -12.56 6.76 -9.71
C ILE A 395 -14.09 6.79 -9.57
N ALA A 396 -14.70 5.61 -9.44
CA ALA A 396 -16.13 5.49 -9.18
C ALA A 396 -16.46 5.81 -7.71
N GLY A 397 -17.66 6.31 -7.44
CA GLY A 397 -18.10 6.67 -6.09
C GLY A 397 -18.13 5.45 -5.16
N LYS A 398 -18.63 4.31 -5.67
CA LYS A 398 -18.67 3.05 -4.93
C LYS A 398 -17.28 2.53 -4.58
N THR A 399 -16.30 2.68 -5.46
CA THR A 399 -14.91 2.31 -5.19
C THR A 399 -14.32 3.15 -4.07
N THR A 400 -14.64 4.45 -4.02
CA THR A 400 -14.20 5.33 -2.93
C THR A 400 -14.80 4.91 -1.59
N GLY A 401 -16.09 4.57 -1.55
CA GLY A 401 -16.73 4.02 -0.35
C GLY A 401 -16.12 2.69 0.11
N PHE A 402 -15.80 1.81 -0.85
CA PHE A 402 -15.11 0.56 -0.56
C PHE A 402 -13.68 0.79 -0.01
N LEU A 403 -12.93 1.73 -0.57
CA LEU A 403 -11.62 2.14 -0.04
C LEU A 403 -11.73 2.70 1.38
N ALA A 404 -12.78 3.46 1.70
CA ALA A 404 -13.00 3.95 3.06
C ALA A 404 -13.13 2.79 4.06
N LEU A 405 -13.96 1.79 3.74
CA LEU A 405 -14.13 0.60 4.57
C LEU A 405 -12.84 -0.20 4.70
N PHE A 406 -12.09 -0.35 3.60
CA PHE A 406 -10.80 -1.02 3.60
C PHE A 406 -9.79 -0.32 4.50
N PHE A 407 -9.58 0.99 4.33
CA PHE A 407 -8.64 1.74 5.16
C PHE A 407 -9.02 1.74 6.64
N VAL A 408 -10.30 1.97 6.97
CA VAL A 408 -10.75 1.91 8.37
C VAL A 408 -10.52 0.52 8.96
N GLY A 409 -10.85 -0.55 8.22
CA GLY A 409 -10.65 -1.93 8.68
C GLY A 409 -9.16 -2.28 8.89
N THR A 410 -8.30 -1.93 7.93
CA THR A 410 -6.84 -2.13 8.03
C THR A 410 -6.24 -1.37 9.21
N ILE A 411 -6.57 -0.08 9.37
CA ILE A 411 -6.03 0.72 10.49
C ILE A 411 -6.58 0.19 11.83
N TYR A 412 -7.84 -0.21 11.90
CA TYR A 412 -8.40 -0.81 13.11
C TYR A 412 -7.61 -2.07 13.53
N ILE A 413 -7.21 -2.90 12.56
CA ILE A 413 -6.39 -4.08 12.82
C ILE A 413 -5.00 -3.71 13.34
N TRP A 414 -4.40 -2.64 12.84
CA TRP A 414 -3.06 -2.18 13.25
C TRP A 414 -3.06 -1.46 14.60
N VAL A 415 -4.01 -0.56 14.84
CA VAL A 415 -4.03 0.32 16.02
C VAL A 415 -4.86 -0.25 17.17
N ARG A 416 -5.85 -1.11 16.85
CA ARG A 416 -6.84 -1.66 17.79
C ARG A 416 -7.68 -0.61 18.52
N ASP A 417 -7.87 0.55 17.89
CA ASP A 417 -8.73 1.64 18.36
C ASP A 417 -9.63 2.16 17.24
N TRP A 418 -10.94 2.22 17.49
CA TRP A 418 -11.94 2.61 16.48
C TRP A 418 -11.88 4.10 16.14
N ILE A 419 -11.61 4.96 17.11
CA ILE A 419 -11.60 6.42 16.88
C ILE A 419 -10.41 6.78 15.98
N SER A 420 -9.22 6.30 16.32
CA SER A 420 -8.02 6.45 15.51
C SER A 420 -8.19 5.82 14.13
N ALA A 421 -8.79 4.63 14.04
CA ALA A 421 -9.05 3.96 12.77
C ALA A 421 -10.00 4.72 11.86
N LEU A 422 -11.08 5.28 12.42
CA LEU A 422 -12.02 6.09 11.67
C LEU A 422 -11.37 7.39 11.19
N ALA A 423 -10.69 8.12 12.09
CA ALA A 423 -10.03 9.38 11.77
C ALA A 423 -8.96 9.19 10.67
N LEU A 424 -8.08 8.21 10.84
CA LEU A 424 -7.01 7.94 9.88
C LEU A 424 -7.55 7.32 8.58
N GLY A 425 -8.55 6.44 8.65
CA GLY A 425 -9.19 5.88 7.46
C GLY A 425 -9.88 6.94 6.61
N ILE A 426 -10.53 7.93 7.25
CA ILE A 426 -11.08 9.11 6.57
C ILE A 426 -9.96 9.94 5.94
N ALA A 427 -8.86 10.18 6.66
CA ALA A 427 -7.72 10.90 6.11
C ALA A 427 -7.11 10.18 4.90
N LEU A 428 -7.01 8.86 4.92
CA LEU A 428 -6.48 8.03 3.83
C LEU A 428 -7.41 7.99 2.60
N VAL A 429 -8.73 8.06 2.80
CA VAL A 429 -9.68 8.07 1.68
C VAL A 429 -9.96 9.46 1.13
N ALA A 430 -9.73 10.52 1.90
CA ALA A 430 -10.01 11.90 1.50
C ALA A 430 -9.39 12.33 0.15
N PRO A 431 -8.14 11.94 -0.21
CA PRO A 431 -7.60 12.17 -1.55
C PRO A 431 -8.50 11.64 -2.68
N TYR A 432 -9.05 10.44 -2.50
CA TYR A 432 -9.96 9.81 -3.47
C TYR A 432 -11.33 10.48 -3.48
N ALA A 433 -11.84 10.89 -2.30
CA ALA A 433 -13.08 11.65 -2.21
C ALA A 433 -12.98 13.01 -2.93
N LEU A 434 -11.83 13.68 -2.86
CA LEU A 434 -11.57 14.92 -3.60
C LEU A 434 -11.67 14.73 -5.13
N LEU A 435 -11.36 13.54 -5.66
CA LEU A 435 -11.55 13.24 -7.10
C LEU A 435 -13.03 13.26 -7.52
N LEU A 436 -13.95 13.05 -6.59
CA LEU A 436 -15.39 13.08 -6.85
C LEU A 436 -15.97 14.50 -6.81
N VAL A 437 -15.31 15.44 -6.12
CA VAL A 437 -15.79 16.79 -5.88
C VAL A 437 -15.28 17.75 -6.95
N ARG A 438 -16.19 18.46 -7.64
CA ARG A 438 -15.84 19.54 -8.59
C ARG A 438 -15.88 20.90 -7.90
N PHE A 439 -14.72 21.50 -7.68
CA PHE A 439 -14.61 22.86 -7.14
C PHE A 439 -14.94 23.90 -8.21
N THR A 440 -15.49 25.04 -7.80
CA THR A 440 -15.78 26.20 -8.65
C THR A 440 -14.81 27.37 -8.43
N GLY A 441 -14.07 27.38 -7.32
CA GLY A 441 -13.04 28.37 -6.98
C GLY A 441 -12.24 27.94 -5.75
N PRO A 442 -11.19 28.70 -5.34
CA PRO A 442 -10.67 29.92 -5.96
C PRO A 442 -9.86 29.66 -7.25
N LYS A 443 -9.86 30.62 -8.18
CA LYS A 443 -9.05 30.58 -9.41
C LYS A 443 -7.67 31.19 -9.13
N LEU A 444 -6.64 30.36 -9.09
CA LEU A 444 -5.27 30.78 -8.81
C LEU A 444 -4.46 30.88 -10.12
N SER A 445 -4.33 32.08 -10.68
CA SER A 445 -3.73 32.31 -12.00
C SER A 445 -2.27 31.85 -12.12
N TRP A 446 -1.50 31.85 -11.03
CA TRP A 446 -0.11 31.40 -11.02
C TRP A 446 0.06 29.90 -11.33
N LEU A 447 -0.98 29.09 -11.06
CA LEU A 447 -0.98 27.65 -11.37
C LEU A 447 -0.92 27.36 -12.88
N ARG A 448 -1.31 28.32 -13.74
CA ARG A 448 -1.28 28.17 -15.21
C ARG A 448 0.13 27.91 -15.76
N LYS A 449 1.18 28.34 -15.05
CA LYS A 449 2.57 28.28 -15.53
C LYS A 449 3.29 26.96 -15.20
N VAL A 450 2.71 26.11 -14.36
CA VAL A 450 3.40 24.93 -13.83
C VAL A 450 3.12 23.72 -14.75
N PRO A 451 4.14 23.16 -15.44
CA PRO A 451 3.95 21.94 -16.21
C PRO A 451 3.65 20.76 -15.28
N ARG A 452 2.70 19.92 -15.68
CA ARG A 452 2.18 18.82 -14.85
C ARG A 452 2.61 17.46 -15.41
N SER A 453 3.09 16.60 -14.51
CA SER A 453 3.44 15.22 -14.82
C SER A 453 3.07 14.34 -13.63
N ALA A 454 2.12 13.42 -13.84
CA ALA A 454 1.61 12.54 -12.79
C ALA A 454 2.73 11.79 -12.07
N LEU A 455 3.73 11.31 -12.81
CA LEU A 455 4.86 10.58 -12.25
C LEU A 455 5.82 11.43 -11.45
N VAL A 456 6.26 12.56 -12.02
CA VAL A 456 7.24 13.43 -11.37
C VAL A 456 6.66 13.93 -10.05
N GLU A 457 5.38 14.30 -10.06
CA GLU A 457 4.69 14.73 -8.86
C GLU A 457 4.49 13.60 -7.86
N ALA A 458 4.09 12.41 -8.30
CA ALA A 458 3.97 11.26 -7.42
C ALA A 458 5.32 10.95 -6.74
N LEU A 459 6.43 10.98 -7.48
CA LEU A 459 7.78 10.80 -6.95
C LEU A 459 8.15 11.91 -5.94
N ILE A 460 7.84 13.17 -6.22
CA ILE A 460 8.10 14.28 -5.29
C ILE A 460 7.33 14.10 -3.99
N VAL A 461 6.03 13.77 -4.07
CA VAL A 461 5.18 13.58 -2.88
C VAL A 461 5.64 12.35 -2.09
N THR A 462 6.00 11.26 -2.77
CA THR A 462 6.58 10.06 -2.14
C THR A 462 7.92 10.37 -1.49
N ALA A 463 8.81 11.14 -2.13
CA ALA A 463 10.08 11.56 -1.55
C ALA A 463 9.90 12.43 -0.30
N PHE A 464 8.88 13.32 -0.30
CA PHE A 464 8.54 14.12 0.87
C PHE A 464 8.00 13.25 2.02
N ALA A 465 7.15 12.26 1.73
CA ALA A 465 6.69 11.29 2.72
C ALA A 465 7.84 10.44 3.30
N TYR A 466 8.81 10.04 2.46
CA TYR A 466 10.04 9.40 2.91
C TYR A 466 10.87 10.32 3.82
N GLY A 467 11.00 11.60 3.47
CA GLY A 467 11.67 12.61 4.31
C GLY A 467 11.04 12.73 5.70
N ILE A 468 9.70 12.76 5.77
CA ILE A 468 8.96 12.75 7.05
C ILE A 468 9.30 11.49 7.86
N PHE A 469 9.29 10.31 7.22
CA PHE A 469 9.67 9.07 7.91
C PHE A 469 11.08 9.16 8.48
N THR A 470 12.06 9.58 7.68
CA THR A 470 13.45 9.68 8.13
C THR A 470 13.60 10.65 9.31
N ALA A 471 12.89 11.78 9.28
CA ALA A 471 12.89 12.73 10.40
C ALA A 471 12.26 12.14 11.68
N LEU A 472 11.20 11.32 11.54
CA LEU A 472 10.57 10.65 12.68
C LEU A 472 11.42 9.53 13.29
N GLN A 473 12.34 8.94 12.52
CA GLN A 473 13.20 7.87 13.03
C GLN A 473 14.17 8.35 14.12
N ASP A 474 14.57 9.61 14.08
CA ASP A 474 15.55 10.19 15.01
C ASP A 474 14.88 10.75 16.28
N MET A 475 13.56 10.90 16.27
CA MET A 475 12.81 11.42 17.41
C MET A 475 12.79 10.45 18.59
N PRO A 476 12.73 10.96 19.84
CA PRO A 476 12.78 10.16 21.07
C PRO A 476 11.45 9.50 21.42
N PHE A 477 10.87 8.81 20.45
CA PHE A 477 9.61 8.09 20.59
C PHE A 477 9.85 6.58 20.47
N GLU A 478 9.06 5.81 21.20
CA GLU A 478 9.05 4.35 21.01
C GLU A 478 8.52 3.99 19.63
N VAL A 479 8.90 2.81 19.12
CA VAL A 479 8.54 2.34 17.76
C VAL A 479 7.04 2.43 17.49
N LEU A 480 6.18 2.03 18.44
CA LEU A 480 4.73 2.09 18.25
C LEU A 480 4.23 3.53 18.12
N GLU A 481 4.79 4.45 18.91
CA GLU A 481 4.45 5.87 18.86
C GLU A 481 4.97 6.51 17.56
N ARG A 482 6.21 6.20 17.15
CA ARG A 482 6.78 6.61 15.85
C ARG A 482 5.92 6.14 14.69
N SER A 483 5.50 4.88 14.69
CA SER A 483 4.64 4.32 13.65
C SER A 483 3.26 4.99 13.60
N ARG A 484 2.65 5.30 14.75
CA ARG A 484 1.38 6.04 14.81
C ARG A 484 1.54 7.47 14.30
N LEU A 485 2.59 8.18 14.71
CA LEU A 485 2.91 9.52 14.22
C LEU A 485 3.17 9.51 12.72
N PHE A 486 3.90 8.52 12.21
CA PHE A 486 4.16 8.36 10.79
C PHE A 486 2.86 8.16 10.00
N LEU A 487 1.95 7.32 10.49
CA LEU A 487 0.64 7.15 9.88
C LEU A 487 -0.18 8.44 9.82
N ILE A 488 -0.14 9.27 10.87
CA ILE A 488 -0.88 10.54 10.92
C ILE A 488 -0.24 11.60 10.02
N ILE A 489 1.06 11.84 10.21
CA ILE A 489 1.79 12.95 9.56
C ILE A 489 2.08 12.59 8.09
N GLY A 490 2.36 11.32 7.80
CA GLY A 490 2.67 10.84 6.46
C GLY A 490 1.53 11.03 5.46
N VAL A 491 0.29 11.18 5.90
CA VAL A 491 -0.88 11.40 5.01
C VAL A 491 -0.99 12.87 4.58
N ILE A 492 -0.41 13.80 5.32
CA ILE A 492 -0.48 15.24 5.04
C ILE A 492 0.03 15.60 3.62
N PRO A 493 1.20 15.11 3.16
CA PRO A 493 1.72 15.44 1.83
C PRO A 493 0.75 15.07 0.70
N VAL A 494 0.13 13.89 0.79
CA VAL A 494 -0.79 13.42 -0.26
C VAL A 494 -2.13 14.16 -0.21
N LEU A 495 -2.61 14.54 0.98
CA LEU A 495 -3.79 15.40 1.14
C LEU A 495 -3.56 16.77 0.52
N VAL A 496 -2.44 17.41 0.87
CA VAL A 496 -2.06 18.73 0.33
C VAL A 496 -1.90 18.66 -1.19
N HIS A 497 -1.24 17.63 -1.70
CA HIS A 497 -1.09 17.42 -3.14
C HIS A 497 -2.43 17.19 -3.84
N SER A 498 -3.33 16.42 -3.24
CA SER A 498 -4.67 16.16 -3.81
C SER A 498 -5.52 17.43 -3.85
N LEU A 499 -5.46 18.25 -2.80
CA LEU A 499 -6.11 19.57 -2.78
C LEU A 499 -5.50 20.51 -3.83
N TYR A 500 -4.17 20.52 -3.94
CA TYR A 500 -3.47 21.27 -4.97
C TYR A 500 -3.94 20.84 -6.38
N CYS A 501 -4.05 19.54 -6.65
CA CYS A 501 -4.54 19.02 -7.93
C CYS A 501 -5.99 19.45 -8.20
N ALA A 502 -6.84 19.44 -7.16
CA ALA A 502 -8.23 19.86 -7.27
C ALA A 502 -8.37 21.36 -7.58
N LEU A 503 -7.51 22.20 -7.02
CA LEU A 503 -7.45 23.64 -7.33
C LEU A 503 -6.91 23.89 -8.74
N TRP A 504 -5.90 23.13 -9.16
CA TRP A 504 -5.35 23.25 -10.52
C TRP A 504 -6.39 22.89 -11.59
N ASP A 505 -7.22 21.87 -11.35
CA ASP A 505 -8.35 21.49 -12.22
C ASP A 505 -9.38 22.63 -12.41
N VAL A 506 -9.54 23.54 -11.44
CA VAL A 506 -10.38 24.74 -11.62
C VAL A 506 -9.80 25.65 -12.70
N VAL A 507 -8.48 25.84 -12.67
CA VAL A 507 -7.76 26.75 -13.57
C VAL A 507 -7.67 26.18 -14.99
N ASP A 508 -7.46 24.86 -15.13
CA ASP A 508 -7.41 24.17 -16.42
C ASP A 508 -8.74 24.25 -17.19
N ARG A 509 -9.85 24.11 -16.47
CA ARG A 509 -11.20 24.23 -17.06
C ARG A 509 -11.51 25.65 -17.52
N ASP A 510 -11.12 26.64 -16.73
CA ASP A 510 -11.29 28.05 -17.07
C ASP A 510 -10.58 28.41 -18.37
N ARG A 511 -9.32 27.98 -18.52
CA ARG A 511 -8.55 28.14 -19.75
C ARG A 511 -9.27 27.57 -20.97
N SER A 512 -9.92 26.42 -20.84
CA SER A 512 -10.65 25.84 -21.97
C SER A 512 -11.83 26.68 -22.42
N LEU A 513 -12.56 27.29 -21.47
CA LEU A 513 -13.67 28.19 -21.81
C LEU A 513 -13.17 29.45 -22.51
N ASP A 514 -12.03 29.99 -22.06
CA ASP A 514 -11.36 31.13 -22.72
C ASP A 514 -10.96 30.76 -24.17
N GLU A 515 -10.33 29.59 -24.38
CA GLU A 515 -9.90 29.10 -25.70
C GLU A 515 -11.08 28.89 -26.66
N PHE A 516 -12.17 28.26 -26.19
CA PHE A 516 -13.39 28.07 -26.99
C PHE A 516 -14.04 29.40 -27.38
N ALA A 517 -14.12 30.37 -26.46
CA ALA A 517 -14.69 31.69 -26.74
C ALA A 517 -13.88 32.46 -27.79
N THR A 518 -12.54 32.33 -27.78
CA THR A 518 -11.68 32.94 -28.81
C THR A 518 -11.77 32.25 -30.17
N GLU A 519 -11.92 30.93 -30.23
CA GLU A 519 -12.10 30.22 -31.50
C GLU A 519 -13.47 30.51 -32.14
N GLU A 520 -14.53 30.60 -31.35
CA GLU A 520 -15.88 30.89 -31.85
C GLU A 520 -16.00 32.35 -32.32
N GLY A 521 -15.36 33.29 -31.60
CA GLY A 521 -15.27 34.70 -31.99
C GLY A 521 -14.35 35.00 -33.17
N SER A 522 -13.52 34.05 -33.61
CA SER A 522 -12.70 34.18 -34.84
C SER A 522 -13.33 33.51 -36.07
N ARG A 523 -14.43 32.77 -35.88
CA ARG A 523 -15.22 32.14 -36.95
C ARG A 523 -16.48 32.94 -37.33
N LEU A 524 -16.81 33.96 -36.55
CA LEU A 524 -17.82 35.00 -36.85
C LEU A 524 -17.12 36.24 -37.38
#